data_AF-A0A9E0PPT5-F1
#
_entry.id   AF-A0A9E0PPT5-F1
#
_cell.length_a   1.000
_cell.length_b   1.000
_cell.length_c   1.000
_cell.angle_alpha   90.00
_cell.angle_beta   90.00
_cell.angle_gamma   90.00
#
_symmetry.space_group_name_H-M   'P 1'
#
loop_
_entity.id
_entity.type
_entity.pdbx_description
1 polymer ?
#
loop_
_entity_poly.entity_id
_entity_poly.type
_entity_poly.pdbx_seq_one_letter_code
_entity_poly.pdbx_strand_id
1 'polypeptide(L)'
;MTIALPLKACIKAIVLLGLICGAFLWQPLAPSCISAEELAFDRKFSREELLLLNLGHGQGSAGFFLLEALRQSKETTHNLQRAMSQMRQVEATYAKSKGKPDDKYLQTAELKLTQARQRSEELSENISDGFRDMKRSVKETLLRNP
;
A
#
# COMPACT_ATOMS: atom_id res chain seq x y z
N MET A 1 1.31 56.43 -6.08
CA MET A 1 2.18 55.28 -6.38
C MET A 1 1.32 54.19 -6.99
N THR A 2 1.33 54.03 -8.30
CA THR A 2 0.56 53.02 -9.03
C THR A 2 1.48 51.87 -9.41
N ILE A 3 1.24 50.69 -8.83
CA ILE A 3 2.04 49.49 -9.08
C ILE A 3 1.50 48.83 -10.35
N ALA A 4 2.26 48.94 -11.43
CA ALA A 4 2.01 48.18 -12.66
C ALA A 4 2.44 46.72 -12.46
N LEU A 5 1.48 45.83 -12.31
CA LEU A 5 1.71 44.38 -12.29
C LEU A 5 1.94 43.87 -13.73
N PRO A 6 3.01 43.11 -14.01
CA PRO A 6 3.30 42.65 -15.36
C PRO A 6 2.31 41.54 -15.78
N LEU A 7 1.55 41.82 -16.84
CA LEU A 7 0.52 40.97 -17.48
C LEU A 7 0.95 39.49 -17.69
N LYS A 8 2.26 39.24 -17.81
CA LYS A 8 2.85 37.91 -17.99
C LYS A 8 2.70 37.00 -16.76
N ALA A 9 2.53 37.56 -15.56
CA ALA A 9 2.31 36.79 -14.33
C ALA A 9 0.87 36.25 -14.23
N CYS A 10 -0.13 37.03 -14.65
CA CYS A 10 -1.54 36.61 -14.63
C CYS A 10 -1.83 35.47 -15.63
N ILE A 11 -1.19 35.49 -16.81
CA ILE A 11 -1.42 34.45 -17.84
C ILE A 11 -0.91 33.08 -17.36
N LYS A 12 0.24 33.03 -16.69
CA LYS A 12 0.78 31.78 -16.14
C LYS A 12 -0.09 31.20 -15.02
N ALA A 13 -0.69 32.05 -14.18
CA ALA A 13 -1.59 31.61 -13.11
C ALA A 13 -2.90 31.03 -13.66
N ILE A 14 -3.45 31.60 -14.74
CA ILE A 14 -4.69 31.12 -15.36
C ILE A 14 -4.48 29.78 -16.09
N VAL A 15 -3.34 29.59 -16.76
CA VAL A 15 -3.01 28.31 -17.42
C VAL A 15 -2.75 27.20 -16.41
N LEU A 16 -2.11 27.49 -15.26
CA LEU A 16 -1.91 26.49 -14.21
C LEU A 16 -3.23 26.08 -13.52
N LEU A 17 -4.17 27.01 -13.35
CA LEU A 17 -5.47 26.70 -12.73
C LEU A 17 -6.37 25.89 -13.67
N GLY A 18 -6.30 26.15 -14.99
CA GLY A 18 -7.06 25.42 -16.00
C GLY A 18 -6.64 23.95 -16.17
N LEU A 19 -5.36 23.64 -15.91
CA LEU A 19 -4.81 22.28 -16.04
C LEU A 19 -5.15 21.39 -14.83
N ILE A 20 -5.53 21.95 -13.68
CA ILE A 20 -5.84 21.19 -12.46
C ILE A 20 -7.34 20.82 -12.41
N CYS A 21 -8.23 21.58 -13.04
CA CYS A 21 -9.67 21.27 -13.08
C CYS A 21 -10.09 20.28 -14.19
N GLY A 22 -9.25 20.02 -15.19
CA GLY A 22 -9.60 19.15 -16.33
C GLY A 22 -9.54 17.64 -16.06
N ALA A 23 -8.96 17.21 -14.92
CA ALA A 23 -8.73 15.79 -14.63
C ALA A 23 -9.70 15.18 -13.58
N PHE A 24 -10.66 15.95 -13.06
CA PHE A 24 -11.51 15.52 -11.93
C PHE A 24 -12.97 15.17 -12.28
N LEU A 25 -13.33 15.09 -13.57
CA LEU A 25 -14.71 14.83 -14.00
C LEU A 25 -14.84 13.66 -14.98
N TRP A 26 -14.11 12.57 -14.73
CA TRP A 26 -14.46 11.30 -15.36
C TRP A 26 -14.15 10.10 -14.46
N GLN A 27 -15.06 9.81 -13.54
CA GLN A 27 -15.28 8.45 -13.09
C GLN A 27 -16.79 8.23 -13.00
N PRO A 28 -17.38 7.40 -13.87
CA PRO A 28 -18.69 6.84 -13.56
C PRO A 28 -18.51 5.95 -12.33
N LEU A 29 -19.30 6.22 -11.30
CA LEU A 29 -19.47 5.34 -10.14
C LEU A 29 -20.24 4.10 -10.61
N ALA A 30 -19.61 3.28 -11.44
CA ALA A 30 -20.15 1.98 -11.81
C ALA A 30 -19.93 1.06 -10.60
N PRO A 31 -20.98 0.47 -10.01
CA PRO A 31 -20.81 -0.67 -9.14
C PRO A 31 -20.37 -1.83 -10.04
N SER A 32 -19.06 -1.99 -10.20
CA SER A 32 -18.50 -3.19 -10.80
C SER A 32 -18.69 -4.32 -9.80
N CYS A 33 -19.89 -4.91 -9.84
CA CYS A 33 -20.13 -6.29 -9.45
C CYS A 33 -19.27 -7.14 -10.40
N ILE A 34 -17.99 -7.28 -10.10
CA ILE A 34 -17.09 -8.13 -10.85
C ILE A 34 -17.65 -9.53 -10.75
N SER A 35 -17.99 -10.06 -11.92
CA SER A 35 -18.47 -11.40 -12.19
C SER A 35 -17.82 -12.39 -11.25
N ALA A 36 -18.65 -13.13 -10.52
CA ALA A 36 -18.24 -14.29 -9.76
C ALA A 36 -17.27 -15.10 -10.62
N GLU A 37 -16.00 -15.11 -10.20
CA GLU A 37 -15.05 -16.12 -10.62
C GLU A 37 -15.77 -17.46 -10.48
N GLU A 38 -15.75 -18.26 -11.55
CA GLU A 38 -16.50 -19.48 -11.81
C GLU A 38 -16.24 -20.56 -10.74
N LEU A 39 -16.67 -20.27 -9.52
CA LEU A 39 -16.84 -21.24 -8.47
C LEU A 39 -18.07 -22.01 -8.90
N ALA A 40 -17.86 -23.28 -9.28
CA ALA A 40 -18.90 -24.23 -9.66
C ALA A 40 -19.88 -24.48 -8.49
N PHE A 41 -20.68 -23.46 -8.18
CA PHE A 41 -21.81 -23.54 -7.29
C PHE A 41 -23.03 -23.62 -8.20
N ASP A 42 -23.53 -24.84 -8.35
CA ASP A 42 -24.74 -25.14 -9.11
C ASP A 42 -26.03 -24.74 -8.33
N ARG A 43 -25.91 -23.78 -7.39
CA ARG A 43 -26.99 -23.29 -6.54
C ARG A 43 -27.10 -21.77 -6.57
N LYS A 44 -28.33 -21.27 -6.41
CA LYS A 44 -28.56 -19.83 -6.24
C LYS A 44 -28.21 -19.43 -4.82
N PHE A 45 -27.26 -18.51 -4.69
CA PHE A 45 -26.91 -17.93 -3.41
C PHE A 45 -27.96 -16.94 -2.92
N SER A 46 -28.29 -17.04 -1.63
CA SER A 46 -28.97 -16.00 -0.87
C SER A 46 -28.12 -14.74 -0.78
N ARG A 47 -28.75 -13.63 -0.36
CA ARG A 47 -28.06 -12.34 -0.23
C ARG A 47 -26.92 -12.41 0.79
N GLU A 48 -27.10 -13.14 1.87
CA GLU A 48 -26.15 -13.29 2.96
C GLU A 48 -24.90 -14.06 2.49
N GLU A 49 -25.10 -15.09 1.66
CA GLU A 49 -24.01 -15.86 1.06
C GLU A 49 -23.24 -15.04 0.02
N LEU A 50 -23.92 -14.18 -0.75
CA LEU A 50 -23.26 -13.24 -1.65
C LEU A 50 -22.40 -12.22 -0.89
N LEU A 51 -22.85 -11.76 0.29
CA LEU A 51 -22.02 -10.89 1.14
C LEU A 51 -20.74 -11.60 1.59
N LEU A 52 -20.83 -12.90 1.94
CA LEU A 52 -19.65 -13.70 2.28
C LEU A 52 -18.71 -13.88 1.08
N LEU A 53 -19.23 -14.17 -0.12
CA LEU A 53 -18.43 -14.25 -1.35
C LEU A 53 -17.69 -12.95 -1.65
N ASN A 54 -18.36 -11.82 -1.42
CA ASN A 54 -17.83 -10.49 -1.67
C ASN A 54 -16.68 -10.11 -0.72
N LEU A 55 -16.55 -10.74 0.45
CA LEU A 55 -15.40 -10.50 1.35
C LEU A 55 -14.05 -10.80 0.68
N GLY A 56 -14.00 -11.75 -0.25
CA GLY A 56 -12.75 -12.16 -0.90
C GLY A 56 -12.42 -11.43 -2.20
N HIS A 57 -13.41 -10.83 -2.87
CA HIS A 57 -13.30 -10.41 -4.28
C HIS A 57 -13.81 -8.99 -4.56
N GLY A 58 -14.61 -8.40 -3.66
CA GLY A 58 -15.20 -7.08 -3.88
C GLY A 58 -14.19 -5.93 -3.71
N GLN A 59 -14.31 -4.85 -4.48
CA GLN A 59 -13.59 -3.62 -4.17
C GLN A 59 -14.05 -3.08 -2.81
N GLY A 60 -13.10 -2.64 -1.97
CA GLY A 60 -13.41 -2.23 -0.60
C GLY A 60 -13.84 -3.37 0.33
N SER A 61 -13.67 -4.62 -0.10
CA SER A 61 -13.83 -5.80 0.77
C SER A 61 -12.63 -5.99 1.68
N ALA A 62 -12.79 -6.85 2.69
CA ALA A 62 -11.67 -7.28 3.54
C ALA A 62 -10.50 -7.84 2.69
N GLY A 63 -10.80 -8.66 1.68
CA GLY A 63 -9.79 -9.22 0.78
C GLY A 63 -9.05 -8.17 -0.03
N PHE A 64 -9.78 -7.16 -0.52
CA PHE A 64 -9.17 -6.01 -1.19
C PHE A 64 -8.18 -5.28 -0.26
N PHE A 65 -8.59 -4.94 0.97
CA PHE A 65 -7.72 -4.25 1.92
C PHE A 65 -6.51 -5.08 2.35
N LEU A 66 -6.66 -6.41 2.49
CA LEU A 66 -5.54 -7.30 2.81
C LEU A 66 -4.52 -7.35 1.67
N LEU A 67 -4.96 -7.39 0.41
CA LEU A 67 -4.06 -7.35 -0.74
C LEU A 67 -3.35 -6.00 -0.87
N GLU A 68 -4.05 -4.89 -0.62
CA GLU A 68 -3.43 -3.57 -0.58
C GLU A 68 -2.40 -3.46 0.56
N ALA A 69 -2.74 -3.93 1.76
CA ALA A 69 -1.83 -3.95 2.90
C ALA A 69 -0.59 -4.80 2.61
N LEU A 70 -0.74 -5.93 1.92
CA LEU A 70 0.39 -6.76 1.48
C LEU A 70 1.31 -6.01 0.50
N ARG A 71 0.74 -5.27 -0.45
CA ARG A 71 1.51 -4.43 -1.38
C ARG A 71 2.31 -3.37 -0.62
N GLN A 72 1.67 -2.67 0.31
CA GLN A 72 2.30 -1.61 1.12
C GLN A 72 3.37 -2.17 2.05
N SER A 73 3.16 -3.37 2.60
CA SER A 73 4.13 -4.05 3.46
C SER A 73 5.43 -4.41 2.72
N LYS A 74 5.32 -4.89 1.47
CA LYS A 74 6.49 -5.14 0.60
C LYS A 74 7.27 -3.85 0.31
N GLU A 75 6.57 -2.76 0.00
CA GLU A 75 7.16 -1.45 -0.24
C GLU A 75 7.87 -0.91 1.02
N THR A 76 7.25 -1.08 2.20
CA THR A 76 7.83 -0.72 3.49
C THR A 76 9.12 -1.48 3.76
N THR A 77 9.13 -2.80 3.52
CA THR A 77 10.32 -3.64 3.70
C THR A 77 11.48 -3.18 2.82
N HIS A 78 11.21 -2.88 1.55
CA HIS A 78 12.21 -2.34 0.62
C HIS A 78 12.76 -0.97 1.08
N ASN A 79 11.89 -0.08 1.55
CA ASN A 79 12.29 1.24 2.05
C ASN A 79 13.16 1.14 3.29
N LEU A 80 12.88 0.19 4.20
CA LEU A 80 13.72 -0.09 5.37
C LEU A 80 15.13 -0.55 4.96
N GLN A 81 15.24 -1.47 3.99
CA GLN A 81 16.53 -1.93 3.47
C GLN A 81 17.35 -0.79 2.85
N ARG A 82 16.69 0.11 2.10
CA ARG A 82 17.32 1.30 1.53
C ARG A 82 17.82 2.25 2.62
N ALA A 83 17.01 2.51 3.65
CA ALA A 83 17.38 3.36 4.77
C ALA A 83 18.59 2.79 5.54
N MET A 84 18.60 1.48 5.81
CA MET A 84 19.74 0.80 6.43
C MET A 84 21.02 0.95 5.60
N SER A 85 20.92 0.78 4.27
CA SER A 85 22.08 0.89 3.37
C SER A 85 22.66 2.31 3.36
N GLN A 86 21.79 3.32 3.29
CA GLN A 86 22.21 4.73 3.37
C GLN A 86 22.88 5.05 4.70
N MET A 87 22.31 4.56 5.80
CA MET A 87 22.86 4.79 7.13
C MET A 87 24.27 4.20 7.29
N ARG A 88 24.49 2.97 6.80
CA ARG A 88 25.83 2.34 6.80
C ARG A 88 26.85 3.12 5.99
N GLN A 89 26.45 3.65 4.83
CA GLN A 89 27.33 4.47 3.98
C GLN A 89 27.71 5.79 4.66
N VAL A 90 26.74 6.46 5.27
CA VAL A 90 26.95 7.72 6.01
C VAL A 90 27.83 7.48 7.22
N GLU A 91 27.55 6.43 8.01
CA GLU A 91 28.33 6.07 9.18
C GLU A 91 29.80 5.76 8.81
N ALA A 92 30.03 4.94 7.79
CA ALA A 92 31.40 4.62 7.34
C ALA A 92 32.16 5.88 6.88
N THR A 93 31.48 6.81 6.22
CA THR A 93 32.07 8.09 5.80
C THR A 93 32.39 8.98 7.01
N TYR A 94 31.48 9.03 7.98
CA TYR A 94 31.66 9.79 9.21
C TYR A 94 32.81 9.24 10.07
N ALA A 95 32.85 7.93 10.27
CA ALA A 95 33.90 7.22 11.02
C ALA A 95 35.29 7.49 10.44
N LYS A 96 35.43 7.42 9.10
CA LYS A 96 36.65 7.82 8.38
C LYS A 96 37.03 9.27 8.65
N SER A 97 36.07 10.20 8.62
CA SER A 97 36.33 11.63 8.89
C SER A 97 36.81 11.91 10.31
N LYS A 98 36.56 10.99 11.26
CA LYS A 98 37.03 11.07 12.65
C LYS A 98 38.34 10.34 12.91
N GLY A 99 38.95 9.75 11.88
CA GLY A 99 40.16 8.94 12.02
C GLY A 99 39.94 7.63 12.76
N LYS A 100 38.68 7.21 12.93
CA LYS A 100 38.28 5.98 13.64
C LYS A 100 37.35 5.16 12.73
N PRO A 101 37.86 4.53 11.67
CA PRO A 101 37.04 3.84 10.67
C PRO A 101 36.26 2.63 11.22
N ASP A 102 36.68 2.09 12.36
CA ASP A 102 36.06 0.92 13.00
C ASP A 102 34.93 1.30 13.99
N ASP A 103 34.81 2.58 14.34
CA ASP A 103 33.78 3.05 15.27
C ASP A 103 32.39 3.05 14.61
N LYS A 104 31.39 2.54 15.35
CA LYS A 104 29.98 2.58 14.95
C LYS A 104 29.22 3.62 15.78
N TYR A 105 28.80 4.71 15.13
CA TYR A 105 28.12 5.85 15.75
C TYR A 105 26.59 5.71 15.76
N LEU A 106 26.03 4.91 14.85
CA LEU A 106 24.60 4.76 14.58
C LEU A 106 24.09 3.34 14.87
N GLN A 107 24.87 2.52 15.59
CA GLN A 107 24.55 1.12 15.88
C GLN A 107 23.15 0.92 16.49
N THR A 108 22.72 1.80 17.40
CA THR A 108 21.38 1.73 18.02
C THR A 108 20.26 1.94 16.99
N ALA A 109 20.45 2.85 16.03
CA ALA A 109 19.49 3.07 14.95
C ALA A 109 19.49 1.89 13.96
N GLU A 110 20.67 1.32 13.66
CA GLU A 110 20.81 0.11 12.84
C GLU A 110 20.07 -1.08 13.42
N LEU A 111 20.19 -1.29 14.74
CA LEU A 111 19.49 -2.35 15.44
C LEU A 111 17.97 -2.18 15.33
N LYS A 112 17.46 -0.96 15.56
CA LYS A 112 16.01 -0.67 15.45
C LYS A 112 15.48 -0.88 14.04
N LEU A 113 16.21 -0.46 13.00
CA LEU A 113 15.82 -0.70 11.61
C LEU A 113 15.87 -2.19 11.24
N THR A 114 16.84 -2.93 11.78
CA THR A 114 16.92 -4.38 11.58
C THR A 114 15.71 -5.08 12.16
N GLN A 115 15.31 -4.72 13.39
CA GLN A 115 14.10 -5.23 14.03
C GLN A 115 12.83 -4.84 13.27
N ALA A 116 12.75 -3.59 12.81
CA ALA A 116 11.61 -3.12 12.00
C ALA A 116 11.48 -3.92 10.70
N ARG A 117 12.61 -4.24 10.03
CA ARG A 117 12.61 -5.06 8.82
C ARG A 117 12.08 -6.47 9.10
N GLN A 118 12.58 -7.13 10.14
CA GLN A 118 12.12 -8.47 10.53
C GLN A 118 10.60 -8.48 10.81
N ARG A 119 10.11 -7.52 11.59
CA ARG A 119 8.67 -7.40 11.86
C ARG A 119 7.84 -7.08 10.61
N SER A 120 8.41 -6.34 9.66
CA SER A 120 7.75 -6.05 8.38
C SER A 120 7.63 -7.30 7.51
N GLU A 121 8.68 -8.15 7.49
CA GLU A 121 8.67 -9.45 6.82
C GLU A 121 7.59 -10.36 7.44
N GLU A 122 7.59 -10.51 8.78
CA GLU A 122 6.57 -11.26 9.52
C GLU A 122 5.14 -10.73 9.26
N LEU A 123 4.96 -9.41 9.22
CA LEU A 123 3.66 -8.79 8.92
C LEU A 123 3.18 -9.18 7.51
N SER A 124 4.09 -9.21 6.52
CA SER A 124 3.73 -9.58 5.15
C SER A 124 3.25 -11.03 5.04
N GLU A 125 3.89 -11.93 5.79
CA GLU A 125 3.50 -13.35 5.87
C GLU A 125 2.14 -13.50 6.54
N ASN A 126 1.95 -12.86 7.70
CA ASN A 126 0.69 -12.88 8.44
C ASN A 126 -0.50 -12.34 7.61
N ILE A 127 -0.30 -11.27 6.84
CA ILE A 127 -1.33 -10.73 5.95
C ILE A 127 -1.66 -11.73 4.82
N SER A 128 -0.63 -12.32 4.22
CA SER A 128 -0.80 -13.31 3.14
C SER A 128 -1.55 -14.56 3.62
N ASP A 129 -1.17 -15.08 4.78
CA ASP A 129 -1.80 -16.26 5.37
C ASP A 129 -3.22 -15.96 5.84
N GLY A 130 -3.44 -14.81 6.49
CA GLY A 130 -4.77 -14.34 6.86
C GLY A 130 -5.72 -14.20 5.65
N PHE A 131 -5.23 -13.69 4.52
CA PHE A 131 -6.01 -13.62 3.28
C PHE A 131 -6.40 -15.01 2.75
N ARG A 132 -5.45 -15.96 2.74
CA ARG A 132 -5.67 -17.34 2.29
C ARG A 132 -6.66 -18.07 3.19
N ASP A 133 -6.50 -17.94 4.50
CA ASP A 133 -7.36 -18.57 5.49
C ASP A 133 -8.77 -17.98 5.46
N MET A 134 -8.90 -16.67 5.22
CA MET A 134 -10.20 -16.04 5.00
C MET A 134 -10.90 -16.61 3.76
N LYS A 135 -10.21 -16.67 2.60
CA LYS A 135 -10.79 -17.27 1.38
C LYS A 135 -11.19 -18.72 1.61
N ARG A 136 -10.36 -19.51 2.30
CA ARG A 136 -10.67 -20.90 2.65
C ARG A 136 -11.92 -20.97 3.55
N SER A 137 -11.97 -20.16 4.60
CA SER A 137 -13.08 -20.14 5.56
C SER A 137 -14.41 -19.74 4.92
N VAL A 138 -14.40 -18.75 4.03
CA VAL A 138 -15.59 -18.38 3.24
C VAL A 138 -16.07 -19.57 2.41
N LYS A 139 -15.17 -20.21 1.66
CA LYS A 139 -15.51 -21.38 0.84
C LYS A 139 -16.05 -22.53 1.68
N GLU A 140 -15.40 -22.87 2.78
CA GLU A 140 -15.83 -23.94 3.69
C GLU A 140 -17.20 -23.65 4.31
N THR A 141 -17.45 -22.41 4.71
CA THR A 141 -18.73 -22.00 5.32
C THR A 141 -19.89 -22.20 4.35
N LEU A 142 -19.70 -21.80 3.09
CA LEU A 142 -20.71 -21.94 2.04
C LEU A 142 -20.92 -23.42 1.64
N LEU A 143 -19.88 -24.25 1.64
CA LEU A 143 -20.00 -25.67 1.34
C LEU A 143 -20.70 -26.46 2.46
N ARG A 144 -20.46 -26.10 3.73
CA ARG A 144 -21.05 -26.80 4.89
C ARG A 144 -22.51 -26.44 5.14
N ASN A 145 -22.93 -25.23 4.77
CA ASN A 145 -24.29 -24.73 4.98
C ASN A 145 -24.90 -24.38 3.61
N PRO A 146 -25.43 -25.39 2.88
CA PRO A 146 -25.97 -25.19 1.55
C PRO A 146 -27.34 -24.55 1.47
#